data_AF-A0A8T4A8M8-F1
#
_entry.id   AF-A0A8T4A8M8-F1
#
_cell.length_a   1.000
_cell.length_b   1.000
_cell.length_c   1.000
_cell.angle_alpha   90.00
_cell.angle_beta   90.00
_cell.angle_gamma   90.00
#
_symmetry.space_group_name_H-M   'P 1'
#
loop_
_entity.id
_entity.type
_entity.pdbx_description
1 polymer ?
#
loop_
_entity_poly.entity_id
_entity_poly.type
_entity_poly.pdbx_seq_one_letter_code
_entity_poly.pdbx_strand_id
1 'polypeptide(L)'
;VAWVRKHVRFVDDIRLAKQFCKAAGVYGAESFIKGFSGHVLDILVIYYRGFENLLKASLTWKPKEVIDVANHYKGTALKRLNPAKIESPIIVIDPVLPERNAAAALSVDKLHKFVKAAQGFLAKPDSAYFEIKKWTPTLIKKEAGNNPAVLLSVSPLNGKTDVVGAKLLWTFTSIKRGLEDGGFRLVNADWSWDKKNDALFWYILESAEVDPSVKHGGPPLAQKKRVLEFKAKHKKTFVEGNRIYTYLKRTHTSAKDLVTGIIKEPLVVEKTKYIKMIRSKKIAPAL
;
A
#
# COMPACT_ATOMS: atom_id res chain seq x y z
N VAL A 1 17.99 -8.46 20.96
CA VAL A 1 18.75 -9.69 20.62
C VAL A 1 20.17 -9.56 21.18
N ALA A 2 20.81 -10.65 21.61
CA ALA A 2 22.16 -10.62 22.22
C ALA A 2 23.22 -9.98 21.31
N TRP A 3 23.14 -10.20 20.00
CA TRP A 3 24.04 -9.58 19.02
C TRP A 3 23.94 -8.05 18.99
N VAL A 4 22.73 -7.49 19.01
CA VAL A 4 22.49 -6.04 19.02
C VAL A 4 23.07 -5.39 20.29
N ARG A 5 22.99 -6.07 21.44
CA ARG A 5 23.52 -5.55 22.72
C ARG A 5 25.04 -5.34 22.72
N LYS A 6 25.78 -5.99 21.80
CA LYS A 6 27.22 -5.76 21.62
C LYS A 6 27.55 -4.43 20.92
N HIS A 7 26.54 -3.75 20.35
CA HIS A 7 26.70 -2.55 19.54
C HIS A 7 26.11 -1.32 20.23
N VAL A 8 26.45 -1.11 21.51
CA VAL A 8 25.87 -0.07 22.38
C VAL A 8 25.97 1.35 21.81
N ARG A 9 27.00 1.62 20.99
CA ARG A 9 27.22 2.93 20.36
C ARG A 9 26.10 3.38 19.40
N PHE A 10 25.27 2.46 18.91
CA PHE A 10 24.21 2.78 17.92
C PHE A 10 22.80 2.74 18.52
N VAL A 11 22.67 2.66 19.84
CA VAL A 11 21.35 2.50 20.49
C VAL A 11 20.42 3.66 20.17
N ASP A 12 20.92 4.90 20.16
CA ASP A 12 20.09 6.06 19.87
C ASP A 12 19.77 6.20 18.37
N ASP A 13 20.72 5.89 17.48
CA ASP A 13 20.46 5.79 16.04
C ASP A 13 19.38 4.75 15.72
N ILE A 14 19.40 3.61 16.41
CA ILE A 14 18.38 2.56 16.27
C ILE A 14 17.00 3.09 16.71
N ARG A 15 16.93 3.84 17.81
CA ARG A 15 15.69 4.45 18.29
C ARG A 15 15.17 5.48 17.28
N LEU A 16 16.05 6.32 16.74
CA LEU A 16 15.73 7.28 15.69
C LEU A 16 15.21 6.58 14.44
N ALA A 17 15.90 5.56 13.94
CA ALA A 17 15.48 4.79 12.76
C ALA A 17 14.10 4.16 12.95
N LYS A 18 13.84 3.57 14.13
CA LYS A 18 12.54 2.99 14.47
C LYS A 18 11.45 4.05 14.52
N GLN A 19 11.71 5.19 15.14
CA GLN A 19 10.74 6.27 15.24
C GLN A 19 10.42 6.89 13.87
N PHE A 20 11.46 7.15 13.07
CA PHE A 20 11.35 7.60 11.69
C PHE A 20 10.49 6.64 10.85
N CYS A 21 10.77 5.33 10.93
CA CYS A 21 9.98 4.33 10.21
C CYS A 21 8.52 4.24 10.69
N LYS A 22 8.25 4.45 11.99
CA LYS A 22 6.88 4.51 12.52
C LYS A 22 6.13 5.72 11.96
N ALA A 23 6.76 6.89 11.99
CA ALA A 23 6.18 8.13 11.46
C ALA A 23 5.93 8.04 9.94
N ALA A 24 6.85 7.42 9.19
CA ALA A 24 6.69 7.16 7.76
C ALA A 24 5.70 6.01 7.43
N GLY A 25 5.17 5.30 8.43
CA GLY A 25 4.23 4.19 8.23
C GLY A 25 4.84 2.94 7.57
N VAL A 26 6.14 2.72 7.78
CA VAL A 26 6.91 1.60 7.23
C VAL A 26 7.51 0.68 8.30
N TYR A 27 7.20 0.90 9.58
CA TYR A 27 7.64 0.06 10.69
C TYR A 27 6.67 -1.09 10.98
N GLY A 28 7.17 -2.32 10.97
CA GLY A 28 6.40 -3.53 11.26
C GLY A 28 6.50 -4.57 10.15
N ALA A 29 6.71 -5.83 10.51
CA ALA A 29 6.80 -6.96 9.57
C ALA A 29 5.50 -7.78 9.49
N GLU A 30 4.46 -7.33 10.18
CA GLU A 30 3.11 -7.86 10.06
C GLU A 30 2.65 -7.89 8.59
N SER A 31 1.86 -8.90 8.22
CA SER A 31 1.43 -9.19 6.84
C SER A 31 0.62 -8.05 6.21
N PHE A 32 0.02 -7.18 7.03
CA PHE A 32 -0.72 -6.01 6.59
C PHE A 32 0.11 -4.72 6.53
N ILE A 33 1.32 -4.72 7.11
CA ILE A 33 2.26 -3.60 7.03
C ILE A 33 3.29 -3.90 5.94
N LYS A 34 3.92 -5.08 5.97
CA LYS A 34 5.01 -5.48 5.06
C LYS A 34 6.17 -4.47 5.03
N GLY A 35 6.51 -3.93 6.19
CA GLY A 35 7.55 -2.93 6.39
C GLY A 35 8.83 -3.50 6.99
N PHE A 36 9.64 -2.62 7.59
CA PHE A 36 10.87 -2.98 8.28
C PHE A 36 10.56 -3.51 9.68
N SER A 37 11.04 -4.72 10.01
CA SER A 37 11.00 -5.21 11.39
C SER A 37 11.97 -4.43 12.27
N GLY A 38 11.74 -4.45 13.60
CA GLY A 38 12.68 -3.85 14.54
C GLY A 38 14.09 -4.44 14.44
N HIS A 39 14.20 -5.76 14.23
CA HIS A 39 15.49 -6.44 14.07
C HIS A 39 16.20 -6.08 12.76
N VAL A 40 15.45 -5.90 11.67
CA VAL A 40 16.02 -5.42 10.40
C VAL A 40 16.60 -4.01 10.57
N LEU A 41 15.88 -3.11 11.24
CA LEU A 41 16.39 -1.76 11.51
C LEU A 41 17.63 -1.78 12.42
N ASP A 42 17.66 -2.67 13.42
CA ASP A 42 18.85 -2.86 14.25
C ASP A 42 20.06 -3.22 13.39
N ILE A 43 19.93 -4.22 12.51
CA ILE A 43 21.00 -4.67 11.61
C ILE A 43 21.43 -3.55 10.66
N LEU A 44 20.46 -2.90 9.99
CA LEU A 44 20.72 -1.87 8.99
C LEU A 44 21.49 -0.68 9.59
N VAL A 45 21.05 -0.18 10.74
CA VAL A 45 21.73 0.95 11.41
C VAL A 45 23.16 0.55 11.82
N ILE A 46 23.36 -0.66 12.35
CA ILE A 46 24.69 -1.14 12.74
C ILE A 46 25.60 -1.28 11.51
N TYR A 47 25.08 -1.84 10.42
CA TYR A 47 25.82 -2.05 9.16
C TYR A 47 26.28 -0.73 8.55
N TYR A 48 25.37 0.24 8.42
CA TYR A 48 25.68 1.57 7.85
C TYR A 48 26.30 2.53 8.86
N ARG A 49 26.46 2.11 10.12
CA ARG A 49 27.11 2.86 11.20
C ARG A 49 26.39 4.18 11.52
N GLY A 50 25.07 4.11 11.73
CA GLY A 50 24.27 5.25 12.19
C GLY A 50 23.02 5.51 11.36
N PHE A 51 22.11 6.33 11.89
CA PHE A 51 20.81 6.61 11.28
C PHE A 51 20.94 7.37 9.97
N GLU A 52 21.70 8.48 9.95
CA GLU A 52 21.85 9.31 8.76
C GLU A 52 22.57 8.55 7.62
N ASN A 53 23.57 7.74 7.96
CA ASN A 53 24.28 6.90 6.99
C ASN A 53 23.37 5.83 6.38
N LEU A 54 22.48 5.23 7.17
CA LEU A 54 21.44 4.34 6.65
C LEU A 54 20.54 5.07 5.63
N LEU A 55 20.09 6.28 5.94
CA LEU A 55 19.27 7.06 5.01
C LEU A 55 20.01 7.33 3.70
N LYS A 56 21.26 7.80 3.77
CA LYS A 56 22.10 8.07 2.59
C LYS A 56 22.30 6.82 1.74
N ALA A 57 22.63 5.69 2.36
CA ALA A 57 22.80 4.42 1.67
C ALA A 57 21.51 3.97 0.99
N SER A 58 20.35 4.16 1.62
CA SER A 58 19.06 3.73 1.08
C SER A 58 18.68 4.37 -0.25
N LEU A 59 19.19 5.58 -0.53
CA LEU A 59 18.99 6.26 -1.80
C LEU A 59 19.75 5.62 -2.97
N THR A 60 20.72 4.75 -2.66
CA THR A 60 21.62 4.12 -3.65
C THR A 60 21.45 2.61 -3.76
N TRP A 61 20.55 2.02 -2.96
CA TRP A 61 20.28 0.59 -2.99
C TRP A 61 19.81 0.14 -4.37
N LYS A 62 20.43 -0.94 -4.86
CA LYS A 62 20.01 -1.60 -6.10
C LYS A 62 18.89 -2.59 -5.81
N PRO A 63 18.12 -3.01 -6.83
CA PRO A 63 17.21 -4.14 -6.67
C PRO A 63 17.99 -5.35 -6.11
N LYS A 64 17.46 -5.94 -5.03
CA LYS A 64 18.08 -7.05 -4.31
C LYS A 64 19.42 -6.72 -3.64
N GLU A 65 19.63 -5.46 -3.24
CA GLU A 65 20.80 -5.06 -2.43
C GLU A 65 21.00 -6.03 -1.26
N VAL A 66 22.23 -6.54 -1.11
CA VAL A 66 22.55 -7.54 -0.07
C VAL A 66 23.30 -6.87 1.06
N ILE A 67 22.69 -6.88 2.24
CA ILE A 67 23.30 -6.41 3.49
C ILE A 67 23.69 -7.64 4.33
N ASP A 68 25.00 -7.92 4.40
CA ASP A 68 25.58 -9.02 5.18
C ASP A 68 26.55 -8.47 6.23
N VAL A 69 26.01 -8.15 7.41
CA VAL A 69 26.75 -7.45 8.48
C VAL A 69 27.84 -8.30 9.13
N ALA A 70 27.70 -9.63 9.09
CA ALA A 70 28.69 -10.56 9.62
C ALA A 70 29.58 -11.17 8.51
N ASN A 71 29.37 -10.77 7.25
CA ASN A 71 30.09 -11.24 6.07
C ASN A 71 30.09 -12.78 5.93
N HIS A 72 28.97 -13.42 6.27
CA HIS A 72 28.80 -14.88 6.24
C HIS A 72 28.97 -15.47 4.84
N TYR A 73 28.58 -14.72 3.81
CA TYR A 73 28.54 -15.22 2.43
C TYR A 73 29.57 -14.59 1.49
N LYS A 74 30.38 -13.62 1.95
CA LYS A 74 31.46 -12.99 1.15
C LYS A 74 31.01 -12.57 -0.25
N GLY A 75 29.83 -11.96 -0.36
CA GLY A 75 29.23 -11.51 -1.63
C GLY A 75 28.50 -12.58 -2.44
N THR A 76 28.37 -13.81 -1.96
CA THR A 76 27.72 -14.93 -2.68
C THR A 76 26.30 -15.28 -2.19
N ALA A 77 25.70 -14.44 -1.35
CA ALA A 77 24.43 -14.75 -0.67
C ALA A 77 23.29 -15.11 -1.64
N LEU A 78 23.13 -14.35 -2.74
CA LEU A 78 22.08 -14.59 -3.74
C LEU A 78 22.19 -15.95 -4.44
N LYS A 79 23.39 -16.53 -4.49
CA LYS A 79 23.63 -17.86 -5.09
C LYS A 79 23.37 -19.01 -4.10
N ARG A 80 23.39 -18.73 -2.80
CA ARG A 80 23.34 -19.73 -1.72
C ARG A 80 22.02 -19.77 -1.00
N LEU A 81 21.31 -18.65 -0.93
CA LEU A 81 19.99 -18.59 -0.32
C LEU A 81 18.94 -19.21 -1.23
N ASN A 82 17.91 -19.78 -0.62
CA ASN A 82 16.76 -20.31 -1.34
C ASN A 82 16.06 -19.16 -2.13
N PRO A 83 15.78 -19.33 -3.44
CA PRO A 83 15.10 -18.33 -4.26
C PRO A 83 13.80 -17.76 -3.64
N ALA A 84 12.99 -18.62 -3.02
CA ALA A 84 11.75 -18.21 -2.36
C ALA A 84 11.98 -17.27 -1.15
N LYS A 85 13.19 -17.25 -0.58
CA LYS A 85 13.56 -16.39 0.55
C LYS A 85 14.14 -15.05 0.12
N ILE A 86 14.36 -14.82 -1.17
CA ILE A 86 14.99 -13.60 -1.70
C ILE A 86 14.02 -12.77 -2.56
N GLU A 87 12.71 -12.89 -2.35
CA GLU A 87 11.68 -12.12 -3.06
C GLU A 87 11.54 -10.66 -2.61
N SER A 88 11.98 -10.32 -1.38
CA SER A 88 11.98 -8.95 -0.87
C SER A 88 12.87 -8.01 -1.70
N PRO A 89 12.65 -6.69 -1.68
CA PRO A 89 13.39 -5.75 -2.53
C PRO A 89 14.85 -5.56 -2.13
N ILE A 90 15.19 -5.83 -0.86
CA ILE A 90 16.55 -5.93 -0.34
C ILE A 90 16.68 -7.23 0.46
N ILE A 91 17.91 -7.74 0.57
CA ILE A 91 18.24 -8.98 1.29
C ILE A 91 19.10 -8.63 2.50
N VAL A 92 18.58 -8.89 3.69
CA VAL A 92 19.32 -8.63 4.94
C VAL A 92 19.66 -9.96 5.58
N ILE A 93 20.95 -10.32 5.58
CA ILE A 93 21.43 -11.57 6.20
C ILE A 93 21.38 -11.40 7.71
N ASP A 94 20.64 -12.28 8.39
CA ASP A 94 20.61 -12.26 9.85
C ASP A 94 22.00 -12.65 10.39
N PRO A 95 22.61 -11.83 11.28
CA PRO A 95 23.94 -12.12 11.80
C PRO A 95 23.99 -13.39 12.65
N VAL A 96 22.85 -13.85 13.18
CA VAL A 96 22.73 -15.05 14.01
C VAL A 96 22.28 -16.26 13.19
N LEU A 97 21.44 -16.07 12.16
CA LEU A 97 20.87 -17.12 11.32
C LEU A 97 21.14 -16.82 9.83
N PRO A 98 22.34 -17.12 9.30
CA PRO A 98 22.75 -16.67 7.97
C PRO A 98 21.82 -17.11 6.83
N GLU A 99 21.20 -18.28 6.96
CA GLU A 99 20.25 -18.85 5.99
C GLU A 99 18.91 -18.10 5.92
N ARG A 100 18.73 -17.05 6.74
CA ARG A 100 17.54 -16.23 6.84
C ARG A 100 17.77 -14.85 6.23
N ASN A 101 16.91 -14.50 5.28
CA ASN A 101 16.67 -13.12 4.92
C ASN A 101 15.74 -12.47 5.97
N ALA A 102 16.30 -11.64 6.84
CA ALA A 102 15.55 -10.94 7.88
C ALA A 102 14.52 -9.94 7.30
N ALA A 103 14.73 -9.45 6.08
CA ALA A 103 13.86 -8.50 5.39
C ALA A 103 12.82 -9.17 4.47
N ALA A 104 12.60 -10.48 4.57
CA ALA A 104 11.70 -11.22 3.68
C ALA A 104 10.25 -10.68 3.63
N ALA A 105 9.77 -10.05 4.71
CA ALA A 105 8.42 -9.47 4.77
C ALA A 105 8.31 -8.06 4.16
N LEU A 106 9.44 -7.41 3.84
CA LEU A 106 9.45 -6.04 3.32
C LEU A 106 8.91 -6.00 1.88
N SER A 107 7.93 -5.15 1.61
CA SER A 107 7.42 -4.93 0.26
C SER A 107 8.17 -3.81 -0.46
N VAL A 108 8.13 -3.85 -1.80
CA VAL A 108 8.64 -2.80 -2.68
C VAL A 108 8.00 -1.44 -2.34
N ASP A 109 6.69 -1.39 -2.13
CA ASP A 109 5.97 -0.15 -1.81
C ASP A 109 6.45 0.48 -0.49
N LYS A 110 6.69 -0.34 0.54
CA LYS A 110 7.19 0.16 1.83
C LYS A 110 8.64 0.59 1.74
N LEU A 111 9.45 -0.09 0.92
CA LEU A 111 10.80 0.38 0.62
C LEU A 111 10.78 1.74 -0.08
N HIS A 112 9.95 1.92 -1.12
CA HIS A 112 9.83 3.21 -1.81
C HIS A 112 9.33 4.33 -0.89
N LYS A 113 8.35 4.04 -0.01
CA LYS A 113 7.90 5.00 1.01
C LYS A 113 9.06 5.41 1.95
N PHE A 114 9.90 4.45 2.37
CA PHE A 114 11.08 4.73 3.19
C PHE A 114 12.11 5.59 2.46
N VAL A 115 12.49 5.22 1.23
CA VAL A 115 13.45 5.98 0.41
C VAL A 115 12.96 7.40 0.14
N LYS A 116 11.67 7.58 -0.16
CA LYS A 116 11.07 8.91 -0.34
C LYS A 116 11.13 9.75 0.94
N ALA A 117 10.84 9.15 2.10
CA ALA A 117 10.97 9.84 3.38
C ALA A 117 12.44 10.19 3.67
N ALA A 118 13.37 9.28 3.41
CA ALA A 118 14.82 9.48 3.59
C ALA A 118 15.33 10.65 2.73
N GLN A 119 14.93 10.69 1.45
CA GLN A 119 15.29 11.76 0.53
C GLN A 119 14.79 13.12 1.02
N GLY A 120 13.54 13.19 1.48
CA GLY A 120 12.96 14.41 2.03
C GLY A 120 13.69 14.90 3.29
N PHE A 121 13.92 13.99 4.24
CA PHE A 121 14.63 14.32 5.49
C PHE A 121 16.07 14.78 5.25
N LEU A 122 16.81 14.09 4.37
CA LEU A 122 18.19 14.47 4.05
C LEU A 122 18.28 15.81 3.31
N ALA A 123 17.28 16.15 2.49
CA ALA A 123 17.22 17.44 1.80
C ALA A 123 16.86 18.59 2.76
N LYS A 124 15.94 18.36 3.69
CA LYS A 124 15.53 19.34 4.70
C LYS A 124 15.15 18.63 6.01
N PRO A 125 16.11 18.47 6.94
CA PRO A 125 15.85 17.82 8.22
C PRO A 125 14.79 18.57 9.02
N ASP A 126 13.81 17.82 9.54
CA ASP A 126 12.68 18.38 10.30
C ASP A 126 12.17 17.35 11.32
N SER A 127 11.77 17.80 12.51
CA SER A 127 11.23 16.91 13.55
C SER A 127 9.93 16.22 13.14
N ALA A 128 9.17 16.80 12.21
CA ALA A 128 7.94 16.24 11.68
C ALA A 128 8.14 14.85 11.03
N TYR A 129 9.36 14.52 10.56
CA TYR A 129 9.69 13.18 10.06
C TYR A 129 9.70 12.09 11.16
N PHE A 130 9.66 12.49 12.43
CA PHE A 130 9.60 11.59 13.59
C PHE A 130 8.23 11.62 14.28
N GLU A 131 7.29 12.41 13.77
CA GLU A 131 5.95 12.53 14.35
C GLU A 131 4.98 11.52 13.74
N ILE A 132 4.41 10.66 14.58
CA ILE A 132 3.39 9.69 14.14
C ILE A 132 2.07 10.44 13.96
N LYS A 133 1.70 10.69 12.71
CA LYS A 133 0.42 11.31 12.37
C LYS A 133 -0.74 10.39 12.74
N LYS A 134 -1.62 10.86 13.63
CA LYS A 134 -2.90 10.21 13.91
C LYS A 134 -3.94 10.69 12.91
N TRP A 135 -4.29 9.84 11.95
CA TRP A 135 -5.28 10.18 10.93
C TRP A 135 -6.68 10.32 11.53
N THR A 136 -7.35 11.40 11.17
CA THR A 136 -8.73 11.68 11.52
C THR A 136 -9.51 12.10 10.27
N PRO A 137 -10.85 11.98 10.26
CA PRO A 137 -11.65 12.49 9.16
C PRO A 137 -11.42 13.97 8.85
N THR A 138 -11.07 14.79 9.86
CA THR A 138 -10.77 16.21 9.66
C THR A 138 -9.44 16.44 8.95
N LEU A 139 -8.39 15.71 9.32
CA LEU A 139 -7.08 15.79 8.66
C LEU A 139 -7.15 15.29 7.22
N ILE A 140 -7.87 14.18 6.97
CA ILE A 140 -8.00 13.64 5.61
C ILE A 140 -8.76 14.62 4.71
N LYS A 141 -9.76 15.33 5.21
CA LYS A 141 -10.43 16.39 4.45
C LYS A 141 -9.50 17.55 4.11
N LYS A 142 -8.61 17.92 5.04
CA LYS A 142 -7.59 18.94 4.78
C LYS A 142 -6.63 18.48 3.67
N GLU A 143 -6.23 17.21 3.70
CA GLU A 143 -5.38 16.59 2.66
C GLU A 143 -6.08 16.52 1.30
N ALA A 144 -7.38 16.20 1.29
CA ALA A 144 -8.17 16.12 0.06
C ALA A 144 -8.34 17.51 -0.61
N GLY A 145 -8.33 18.59 0.18
CA GLY A 145 -8.57 19.94 -0.33
C GLY A 145 -9.95 20.04 -0.97
N ASN A 146 -10.00 20.35 -2.26
CA ASN A 146 -11.24 20.41 -3.05
C ASN A 146 -11.63 19.06 -3.68
N ASN A 147 -10.77 18.05 -3.60
CA ASN A 147 -11.05 16.74 -4.17
C ASN A 147 -12.14 16.02 -3.35
N PRO A 148 -13.09 15.35 -4.00
CA PRO A 148 -14.02 14.47 -3.31
C PRO A 148 -13.29 13.32 -2.62
N ALA A 149 -13.83 12.88 -1.47
CA ALA A 149 -13.25 11.79 -0.70
C ALA A 149 -14.32 10.86 -0.14
N VAL A 150 -14.10 9.55 -0.27
CA VAL A 150 -14.87 8.53 0.43
C VAL A 150 -14.13 8.15 1.70
N LEU A 151 -14.80 8.31 2.85
CA LEU A 151 -14.25 7.99 4.17
C LEU A 151 -15.07 6.86 4.81
N LEU A 152 -14.41 5.81 5.28
CA LEU A 152 -15.06 4.65 5.88
C LEU A 152 -14.50 4.37 7.28
N SER A 153 -15.38 4.19 8.25
CA SER A 153 -15.08 3.54 9.53
C SER A 153 -15.34 2.04 9.38
N VAL A 154 -14.32 1.22 9.59
CA VAL A 154 -14.36 -0.22 9.36
C VAL A 154 -14.10 -0.95 10.67
N SER A 155 -15.12 -1.63 11.19
CA SER A 155 -14.99 -2.39 12.41
C SER A 155 -14.31 -3.73 12.16
N PRO A 156 -13.15 -4.00 12.79
CA PRO A 156 -12.44 -5.25 12.60
C PRO A 156 -13.17 -6.43 13.23
N LEU A 157 -12.92 -7.62 12.69
CA LEU A 157 -13.24 -8.88 13.38
C LEU A 157 -12.38 -9.06 14.64
N ASN A 158 -12.82 -9.93 15.53
CA ASN A 158 -11.99 -10.37 16.65
C ASN A 158 -10.97 -11.40 16.17
N GLY A 159 -9.77 -11.40 16.75
CA GLY A 159 -8.75 -12.41 16.46
C GLY A 159 -7.32 -11.90 16.63
N LYS A 160 -6.35 -12.69 16.16
CA LYS A 160 -4.94 -12.31 16.15
C LYS A 160 -4.75 -11.06 15.28
N THR A 161 -4.00 -10.08 15.77
CA THR A 161 -3.78 -8.78 15.12
C THR A 161 -3.35 -8.91 13.66
N ASP A 162 -2.43 -9.84 13.35
CA ASP A 162 -1.94 -10.03 11.98
C ASP A 162 -3.03 -10.52 11.03
N VAL A 163 -3.85 -11.49 11.48
CA VAL A 163 -4.98 -12.01 10.71
C VAL A 163 -6.04 -10.94 10.48
N VAL A 164 -6.37 -10.18 11.52
CA VAL A 164 -7.35 -9.08 11.44
C VAL A 164 -6.83 -7.98 10.52
N GLY A 165 -5.58 -7.57 10.67
CA GLY A 165 -4.95 -6.57 9.81
C GLY A 165 -4.89 -7.01 8.36
N ALA A 166 -4.60 -8.28 8.08
CA ALA A 166 -4.59 -8.82 6.71
C ALA A 166 -5.99 -8.75 6.06
N LYS A 167 -7.04 -9.04 6.84
CA LYS A 167 -8.43 -8.88 6.39
C LYS A 167 -8.79 -7.42 6.12
N LEU A 168 -8.38 -6.49 6.99
CA LEU A 168 -8.56 -5.05 6.76
C LEU A 168 -7.84 -4.57 5.50
N LEU A 169 -6.57 -4.95 5.33
CA LEU A 169 -5.80 -4.61 4.13
C LEU A 169 -6.49 -5.15 2.88
N TRP A 170 -6.93 -6.41 2.90
CA TRP A 170 -7.69 -6.99 1.79
C TRP A 170 -8.92 -6.14 1.49
N THR A 171 -9.73 -5.80 2.50
CA THR A 171 -10.95 -4.99 2.30
C THR A 171 -10.63 -3.61 1.72
N PHE A 172 -9.59 -2.95 2.23
CA PHE A 172 -9.10 -1.70 1.69
C PHE A 172 -8.72 -1.84 0.20
N THR A 173 -7.92 -2.86 -0.14
CA THR A 173 -7.50 -3.08 -1.53
C THR A 173 -8.66 -3.47 -2.45
N SER A 174 -9.66 -4.22 -1.96
CA SER A 174 -10.84 -4.60 -2.73
C SER A 174 -11.71 -3.40 -3.09
N ILE A 175 -11.94 -2.50 -2.12
CA ILE A 175 -12.69 -1.26 -2.37
C ILE A 175 -11.90 -0.33 -3.29
N LYS A 176 -10.58 -0.20 -3.08
CA LYS A 176 -9.69 0.58 -3.95
C LYS A 176 -9.80 0.11 -5.40
N ARG A 177 -9.62 -1.19 -5.62
CA ARG A 177 -9.70 -1.81 -6.95
C ARG A 177 -11.10 -1.65 -7.54
N GLY A 178 -12.16 -1.84 -6.74
CA GLY A 178 -13.53 -1.64 -7.19
C GLY A 178 -13.79 -0.22 -7.68
N LEU A 179 -13.24 0.80 -7.01
CA LEU A 179 -13.29 2.20 -7.48
C LEU A 179 -12.54 2.38 -8.81
N GLU A 180 -11.31 1.87 -8.92
CA GLU A 180 -10.49 1.96 -10.13
C GLU A 180 -11.14 1.25 -11.33
N ASP A 181 -11.62 0.02 -11.14
CA ASP A 181 -12.38 -0.76 -12.14
C ASP A 181 -13.71 -0.08 -12.50
N GLY A 182 -14.31 0.60 -11.52
CA GLY A 182 -15.49 1.47 -11.67
C GLY A 182 -15.23 2.73 -12.51
N GLY A 183 -13.98 2.98 -12.93
CA GLY A 183 -13.59 4.13 -13.75
C GLY A 183 -13.24 5.39 -12.94
N PHE A 184 -13.18 5.30 -11.61
CA PHE A 184 -12.76 6.42 -10.78
C PHE A 184 -11.24 6.51 -10.71
N ARG A 185 -10.72 7.73 -10.79
CA ARG A 185 -9.29 8.00 -10.62
C ARG A 185 -9.00 8.45 -9.21
N LEU A 186 -8.06 7.78 -8.56
CA LEU A 186 -7.62 8.10 -7.20
C LEU A 186 -6.46 9.09 -7.22
N VAL A 187 -6.64 10.22 -6.56
CA VAL A 187 -5.55 11.14 -6.22
C VAL A 187 -4.69 10.54 -5.11
N ASN A 188 -5.35 9.95 -4.11
CA ASN A 188 -4.70 9.28 -2.98
C ASN A 188 -5.63 8.23 -2.36
N ALA A 189 -5.06 7.17 -1.81
CA ALA A 189 -5.78 6.25 -0.94
C ALA A 189 -4.82 5.66 0.08
N ASP A 190 -5.23 5.64 1.35
CA ASP A 190 -4.51 4.93 2.41
C ASP A 190 -5.48 4.59 3.55
N TRP A 191 -4.96 3.95 4.58
CA TRP A 191 -5.74 3.55 5.74
C TRP A 191 -4.94 3.61 7.04
N SER A 192 -5.64 3.62 8.16
CA SER A 192 -5.02 3.58 9.48
C SER A 192 -5.81 2.71 10.44
N TRP A 193 -5.10 2.01 11.33
CA TRP A 193 -5.71 1.18 12.37
C TRP A 193 -4.81 1.13 13.60
N ASP A 194 -5.35 1.49 14.77
CA ASP A 194 -4.62 1.55 16.04
C ASP A 194 -4.69 0.24 16.85
N LYS A 195 -5.24 -0.82 16.25
CA LYS A 195 -5.41 -2.16 16.85
C LYS A 195 -6.43 -2.22 18.00
N LYS A 196 -7.09 -1.10 18.34
CA LYS A 196 -8.03 -0.99 19.45
C LYS A 196 -9.43 -0.56 19.00
N ASN A 197 -9.49 0.33 18.02
CA ASN A 197 -10.71 0.92 17.49
C ASN A 197 -10.96 0.47 16.04
N ASP A 198 -12.02 1.01 15.45
CA ASP A 198 -12.28 0.90 14.02
C ASP A 198 -11.09 1.39 13.20
N ALA A 199 -10.86 0.73 12.07
CA ALA A 199 -9.93 1.23 11.07
C ALA A 199 -10.58 2.37 10.27
N LEU A 200 -9.78 3.34 9.86
CA LEU A 200 -10.20 4.45 9.02
C LEU A 200 -9.61 4.28 7.64
N PHE A 201 -10.47 4.13 6.62
CA PHE A 201 -10.06 4.05 5.21
C PHE A 201 -10.45 5.35 4.50
N TRP A 202 -9.60 5.79 3.58
CA TRP A 202 -9.93 6.91 2.72
C TRP A 202 -9.49 6.72 1.28
N TYR A 203 -10.30 7.27 0.38
CA TYR A 203 -10.09 7.29 -1.06
C TYR A 203 -10.40 8.71 -1.54
N ILE A 204 -9.36 9.46 -1.92
CA ILE A 204 -9.45 10.81 -2.47
C ILE A 204 -9.46 10.67 -3.99
N LEU A 205 -10.47 11.23 -4.62
CA LEU A 205 -10.83 11.00 -6.03
C LEU A 205 -10.68 12.29 -6.83
N GLU A 206 -10.39 12.19 -8.12
CA GLU A 206 -10.44 13.36 -9.01
C GLU A 206 -11.87 13.88 -9.19
N SER A 207 -12.86 12.97 -9.19
CA SER A 207 -14.28 13.29 -9.30
C SER A 207 -15.13 12.30 -8.49
N ALA A 208 -16.25 12.77 -7.95
CA ALA A 208 -17.23 11.96 -7.24
C ALA A 208 -18.15 11.18 -8.20
N GLU A 209 -18.24 11.63 -9.44
CA GLU A 209 -19.07 11.06 -10.51
C GLU A 209 -18.21 10.71 -11.73
N VAL A 210 -18.61 9.68 -12.46
CA VAL A 210 -18.00 9.27 -13.73
C VAL A 210 -19.04 9.23 -14.85
N ASP A 211 -18.55 9.25 -16.10
CA ASP A 211 -19.42 9.17 -17.28
C ASP A 211 -20.35 7.94 -17.19
N PRO A 212 -21.67 8.11 -17.41
CA PRO A 212 -22.63 7.01 -17.39
C PRO A 212 -22.35 5.90 -18.38
N SER A 213 -21.53 6.16 -19.39
CA SER A 213 -21.09 5.22 -20.39
C SER A 213 -19.63 4.79 -20.18
N VAL A 214 -19.36 3.51 -20.42
CA VAL A 214 -18.01 2.96 -20.45
C VAL A 214 -17.74 2.33 -21.80
N LYS A 215 -16.59 2.66 -22.37
CA LYS A 215 -16.10 2.03 -23.60
C LYS A 215 -15.71 0.59 -23.30
N HIS A 216 -16.42 -0.35 -23.91
CA HIS A 216 -16.20 -1.78 -23.76
C HIS A 216 -15.56 -2.36 -25.01
N GLY A 217 -14.37 -2.93 -24.85
CA GLY A 217 -13.60 -3.54 -25.94
C GLY A 217 -14.09 -4.94 -26.28
N GLY A 218 -14.43 -5.14 -27.55
CA GLY A 218 -14.73 -6.44 -28.13
C GLY A 218 -13.49 -7.16 -28.69
N PRO A 219 -13.72 -8.25 -29.45
CA PRO A 219 -12.65 -9.03 -30.06
C PRO A 219 -11.92 -8.26 -31.18
N PRO A 220 -10.69 -8.67 -31.55
CA PRO A 220 -10.01 -8.19 -32.76
C PRO A 220 -10.83 -8.48 -34.03
N LEU A 221 -10.76 -7.58 -35.02
CA LEU A 221 -11.56 -7.68 -36.26
C LEU A 221 -11.26 -8.96 -37.05
N ALA A 222 -10.04 -9.50 -36.93
CA ALA A 222 -9.65 -10.77 -37.54
C ALA A 222 -10.50 -11.96 -37.07
N GLN A 223 -11.07 -11.91 -35.86
CA GLN A 223 -11.90 -12.98 -35.30
C GLN A 223 -13.37 -12.83 -35.75
N LYS A 224 -13.62 -12.98 -37.06
CA LYS A 224 -14.91 -12.70 -37.71
C LYS A 224 -16.12 -13.27 -36.97
N LYS A 225 -16.07 -14.54 -36.54
CA LYS A 225 -17.16 -15.20 -35.80
C LYS A 225 -17.50 -14.47 -34.49
N ARG A 226 -16.48 -14.13 -33.68
CA ARG A 226 -16.67 -13.43 -32.41
C ARG A 226 -17.11 -11.98 -32.61
N VAL A 227 -16.69 -11.34 -33.69
CA VAL A 227 -17.16 -9.99 -34.05
C VAL A 227 -18.67 -10.02 -34.34
N LEU A 228 -19.16 -11.04 -35.05
CA LEU A 228 -20.59 -11.21 -35.31
C LEU A 228 -21.38 -11.43 -34.01
N GLU A 229 -20.90 -12.32 -33.12
CA GLU A 229 -21.49 -12.55 -31.79
C GLU A 229 -21.54 -11.25 -30.96
N PHE A 230 -20.48 -10.46 -30.99
CA PHE A 230 -20.39 -9.18 -30.29
C PHE A 230 -21.41 -8.16 -30.82
N LYS A 231 -21.53 -8.03 -32.15
CA LYS A 231 -22.54 -7.17 -32.80
C LYS A 231 -23.97 -7.62 -32.53
N ALA A 232 -24.21 -8.93 -32.42
CA ALA A 232 -25.53 -9.45 -32.08
C ALA A 232 -25.93 -9.08 -30.63
N LYS A 233 -24.97 -9.13 -29.70
CA LYS A 233 -25.19 -8.75 -28.29
C LYS A 233 -25.29 -7.23 -28.09
N HIS A 234 -24.54 -6.45 -28.87
CA HIS A 234 -24.43 -5.00 -28.70
C HIS A 234 -24.87 -4.26 -29.96
N LYS A 235 -26.04 -3.59 -29.90
CA LYS A 235 -26.65 -2.92 -31.07
C LYS A 235 -25.83 -1.75 -31.61
N LYS A 236 -25.14 -0.99 -30.75
CA LYS A 236 -24.36 0.20 -31.13
C LYS A 236 -22.86 -0.09 -31.01
N THR A 237 -22.24 -0.54 -32.11
CA THR A 237 -20.80 -0.83 -32.14
C THR A 237 -20.05 0.11 -33.08
N PHE A 238 -18.77 0.32 -32.81
CA PHE A 238 -17.85 1.09 -33.64
C PHE A 238 -16.48 0.42 -33.68
N VAL A 239 -15.65 0.79 -34.65
CA VAL A 239 -14.31 0.22 -34.84
C VAL A 239 -13.26 1.28 -34.52
N GLU A 240 -12.24 0.89 -33.77
CA GLU A 240 -11.09 1.75 -33.50
C GLU A 240 -9.82 0.90 -33.62
N GLY A 241 -8.95 1.25 -34.56
CA GLY A 241 -7.82 0.41 -34.95
C GLY A 241 -8.28 -0.97 -35.43
N ASN A 242 -7.71 -2.04 -34.86
CA ASN A 242 -8.01 -3.43 -35.23
C ASN A 242 -9.00 -4.13 -34.27
N ARG A 243 -9.82 -3.37 -33.51
CA ARG A 243 -10.80 -3.93 -32.56
C ARG A 243 -12.16 -3.25 -32.70
N ILE A 244 -13.22 -4.02 -32.40
CA ILE A 244 -14.58 -3.50 -32.29
C ILE A 244 -14.87 -3.09 -30.84
N TYR A 245 -15.69 -2.06 -30.66
CA TYR A 245 -16.05 -1.48 -29.37
C TYR A 245 -17.57 -1.20 -29.31
N THR A 246 -18.08 -1.03 -28.10
CA THR A 246 -19.42 -0.50 -27.81
C THR A 246 -19.34 0.41 -26.59
N TYR A 247 -20.35 1.25 -26.38
CA TYR A 247 -20.58 1.89 -25.09
C TYR A 247 -21.60 1.08 -24.30
N LEU A 248 -21.30 0.83 -23.03
CA LEU A 248 -22.21 0.20 -22.07
C LEU A 248 -22.60 1.20 -20.99
N LYS A 249 -23.83 1.11 -20.48
CA LYS A 249 -24.25 1.90 -19.32
C LYS A 249 -23.60 1.32 -18.05
N ARG A 250 -23.01 2.18 -17.23
CA ARG A 250 -22.48 1.79 -15.91
C ARG A 250 -23.61 1.46 -14.95
N THR A 251 -23.36 0.50 -14.07
CA THR A 251 -24.26 0.18 -12.95
C THR A 251 -24.29 1.31 -11.92
N HIS A 252 -23.14 1.95 -11.68
CA HIS A 252 -22.98 3.08 -10.76
C HIS A 252 -22.19 4.19 -11.42
N THR A 253 -22.66 5.43 -11.30
CA THR A 253 -21.94 6.64 -11.73
C THR A 253 -21.33 7.40 -10.57
N SER A 254 -21.87 7.23 -9.37
CA SER A 254 -21.38 7.86 -8.14
C SER A 254 -20.44 6.93 -7.36
N ALA A 255 -19.32 7.47 -6.88
CA ALA A 255 -18.38 6.73 -6.05
C ALA A 255 -19.05 6.23 -4.77
N LYS A 256 -19.96 7.03 -4.21
CA LYS A 256 -20.73 6.69 -3.01
C LYS A 256 -21.58 5.44 -3.24
N ASP A 257 -22.30 5.39 -4.35
CA ASP A 257 -23.21 4.27 -4.67
C ASP A 257 -22.43 3.01 -4.98
N LEU A 258 -21.34 3.13 -5.76
CA LEU A 258 -20.45 2.02 -6.05
C LEU A 258 -19.87 1.42 -4.76
N VAL A 259 -19.32 2.25 -3.86
CA VAL A 259 -18.79 1.78 -2.58
C VAL A 259 -19.89 1.17 -1.71
N THR A 260 -21.11 1.74 -1.74
CA THR A 260 -22.26 1.18 -1.01
C THR A 260 -22.65 -0.21 -1.53
N GLY A 261 -22.46 -0.49 -2.82
CA GLY A 261 -22.56 -1.82 -3.41
C GLY A 261 -21.46 -2.75 -2.90
N ILE A 262 -20.19 -2.34 -3.06
CA ILE A 262 -19.01 -3.15 -2.71
C ILE A 262 -19.03 -3.57 -1.23
N ILE A 263 -19.36 -2.67 -0.30
CA ILE A 263 -19.35 -3.00 1.14
C ILE A 263 -20.42 -4.04 1.54
N LYS A 264 -21.40 -4.29 0.67
CA LYS A 264 -22.45 -5.32 0.88
C LYS A 264 -22.10 -6.65 0.22
N GLU A 265 -21.02 -6.71 -0.56
CA GLU A 265 -20.60 -7.97 -1.19
C GLU A 265 -20.22 -9.01 -0.12
N PRO A 266 -20.63 -10.29 -0.26
CA PRO A 266 -20.38 -11.32 0.75
C PRO A 266 -18.92 -11.43 1.17
N LEU A 267 -17.99 -11.32 0.21
CA LEU A 267 -16.55 -11.40 0.46
C LEU A 267 -16.00 -10.21 1.28
N VAL A 268 -16.67 -9.06 1.27
CA VAL A 268 -16.31 -7.90 2.11
C VAL A 268 -16.93 -8.04 3.50
N VAL A 269 -18.20 -8.45 3.55
CA VAL A 269 -18.94 -8.64 4.79
C VAL A 269 -18.30 -9.74 5.66
N GLU A 270 -17.81 -10.83 5.10
CA GLU A 270 -17.16 -11.91 5.88
C GLU A 270 -15.84 -11.49 6.55
N LYS A 271 -15.22 -10.38 6.12
CA LYS A 271 -13.90 -9.94 6.58
C LYS A 271 -13.93 -8.82 7.61
N THR A 272 -15.09 -8.23 7.85
CA THR A 272 -15.29 -7.09 8.77
C THR A 272 -16.58 -7.27 9.56
N LYS A 273 -16.72 -6.65 10.74
CA LYS A 273 -18.00 -6.71 11.48
C LYS A 273 -19.06 -5.84 10.83
N TYR A 274 -18.68 -4.61 10.48
CA TYR A 274 -19.51 -3.67 9.73
C TYR A 274 -18.63 -2.56 9.16
N ILE A 275 -19.14 -1.88 8.13
CA ILE A 275 -18.50 -0.74 7.49
C ILE A 275 -19.50 0.42 7.47
N LYS A 276 -19.09 1.59 7.98
CA LYS A 276 -19.88 2.82 8.00
C LYS A 276 -19.21 3.89 7.16
N MET A 277 -19.93 4.42 6.18
CA MET A 277 -19.48 5.59 5.45
C MET A 277 -19.65 6.85 6.31
N ILE A 278 -18.58 7.59 6.51
CA ILE A 278 -18.56 8.79 7.35
C ILE A 278 -19.18 9.93 6.55
N ARG A 279 -20.37 10.39 6.95
CA ARG A 279 -21.03 11.53 6.30
C ARG A 279 -20.18 12.79 6.49
N SER A 280 -19.76 13.40 5.38
CA SER A 280 -19.14 14.72 5.38
C SER A 280 -20.18 15.78 5.03
N LYS A 281 -20.29 16.85 5.83
CA LYS A 281 -21.17 18.02 5.61
C LYS A 281 -20.86 18.83 4.31
N LYS A 282 -19.99 18.35 3.42
CA LYS A 282 -19.78 18.92 2.08
C LYS A 282 -19.69 17.78 1.06
N ILE A 283 -20.84 17.24 0.71
CA ILE A 283 -21.12 16.80 -0.65
C ILE A 283 -22.27 17.72 -1.08
N ALA A 284 -21.96 18.98 -1.33
CA ALA A 284 -22.88 19.82 -2.08
C ALA A 284 -22.58 19.52 -3.55
N PRO A 285 -23.56 19.12 -4.37
CA PRO A 285 -23.39 19.22 -5.81
C PRO A 285 -23.10 20.68 -6.12
N ALA A 286 -22.10 20.95 -6.97
CA ALA A 286 -22.05 22.24 -7.64
C ALA A 286 -23.39 22.38 -8.38
N LEU A 287 -24.20 23.35 -7.95
CA LEU A 287 -25.34 23.85 -8.71
C LEU A 287 -24.82 24.51 -9.99
#